data_AF-A0A7Y1UM00-F1
#
_entry.id   AF-A0A7Y1UM00-F1
#
_cell.length_a   1.000
_cell.length_b   1.000
_cell.length_c   1.000
_cell.angle_alpha   90.00
_cell.angle_beta   90.00
_cell.angle_gamma   90.00
#
_symmetry.space_group_name_H-M   'P 1'
#
loop_
_entity.id
_entity.type
_entity.pdbx_description
1 polymer ?
#
loop_
_entity_poly.entity_id
_entity_poly.type
_entity_poly.pdbx_seq_one_letter_code
_entity_poly.pdbx_strand_id
1 'polypeptide(L)'
;MVSSRASACSMLAALIVLAVAAGCASIPGGVGRRASLAKAILNNPRISLMSYHVSGRRDSATALHNIQHTARGGAARRSYYGRAPGGQVRLDARMLRAMNALAKDGYSFRVTELAGGSHSSKSRHYLGVAFDVDSVNGHRVRHGHPSHRRFMRRCKRLGATEVKGPGDRGHSSHIHVAWPRTGGR
;
A
#
# COMPACT_ATOMS: atom_id res chain seq x y z
N MET A 1 59.87 46.10 34.38
CA MET A 1 60.61 45.69 35.60
C MET A 1 59.61 45.08 36.57
N VAL A 2 59.83 43.81 36.97
CA VAL A 2 59.30 43.13 38.20
C VAL A 2 57.76 42.95 38.24
N SER A 3 57.13 41.81 38.52
CA SER A 3 57.51 40.45 38.92
C SER A 3 56.26 39.55 38.85
N SER A 4 56.53 38.25 38.67
CA SER A 4 55.71 37.05 38.79
C SER A 4 54.51 37.07 39.75
N ARG A 5 53.50 36.23 39.44
CA ARG A 5 53.22 34.99 40.21
C ARG A 5 52.21 34.09 39.49
N ALA A 6 52.65 32.87 39.22
CA ALA A 6 51.79 31.74 38.96
C ALA A 6 51.04 31.34 40.25
N SER A 7 49.77 30.97 40.11
CA SER A 7 49.05 30.17 41.10
C SER A 7 48.21 29.15 40.33
N ALA A 8 48.73 27.93 40.27
CA ALA A 8 47.94 26.75 39.98
C ALA A 8 47.15 26.39 41.24
N CYS A 9 45.83 26.24 41.14
CA CYS A 9 45.08 25.54 42.17
C CYS A 9 43.83 24.90 41.56
N SER A 10 43.80 23.57 41.69
CA SER A 10 42.62 22.71 41.76
C SER A 10 41.83 22.45 40.48
N MET A 11 42.22 21.33 39.87
CA MET A 11 41.32 20.47 39.11
C MET A 11 40.08 20.13 39.96
N LEU A 12 38.90 20.48 39.48
CA LEU A 12 37.68 19.72 39.76
C LEU A 12 37.18 19.17 38.43
N ALA A 13 37.47 17.89 38.18
CA ALA A 13 36.86 17.13 37.10
C ALA A 13 35.38 16.90 37.46
N ALA A 14 34.50 17.75 36.94
CA ALA A 14 33.07 17.47 36.94
C ALA A 14 32.80 16.41 35.86
N LEU A 15 32.73 15.15 36.29
CA LEU A 15 32.31 14.03 35.45
C LEU A 15 30.81 14.21 35.12
N ILE A 16 30.50 14.85 34.00
CA ILE A 16 29.14 14.85 33.45
C ILE A 16 28.88 13.43 32.93
N VAL A 17 28.21 12.61 33.73
CA VAL A 17 27.62 11.36 33.27
C VAL A 17 26.45 11.74 32.37
N LEU A 18 26.71 11.81 31.07
CA LEU A 18 25.65 11.90 30.07
C LEU A 18 24.94 10.55 30.01
N ALA A 19 23.87 10.41 30.79
CA ALA A 19 22.94 9.30 30.64
C ALA A 19 22.27 9.40 29.26
N VAL A 20 22.86 8.74 28.26
CA VAL A 20 22.16 8.47 27.00
C VAL A 20 21.11 7.42 27.33
N ALA A 21 19.90 7.86 27.65
CA ALA A 21 18.74 7.02 27.55
C ALA A 21 18.60 6.62 26.08
N ALA A 22 19.13 5.45 25.73
CA ALA A 22 18.80 4.75 24.50
C ALA A 22 17.32 4.33 24.60
N GLY A 23 16.44 5.32 24.45
CA GLY A 23 15.04 5.08 24.18
C GLY A 23 14.99 4.27 22.90
N CYS A 24 14.53 3.04 23.01
CA CYS A 24 14.23 2.19 21.86
C CYS A 24 13.04 2.84 21.14
N ALA A 25 13.32 3.85 20.32
CA ALA A 25 12.37 4.48 19.43
C ALA A 25 12.02 3.44 18.38
N SER A 26 10.98 2.66 18.66
CA SER A 26 10.31 1.85 17.67
C SER A 26 9.93 2.75 16.51
N ILE A 27 10.58 2.58 15.36
CA ILE A 27 10.37 3.40 14.16
C ILE A 27 8.86 3.45 13.87
N PRO A 28 8.15 4.59 14.05
CA PRO A 28 6.70 4.66 13.81
C PRO A 28 6.35 4.57 12.30
N GLY A 29 7.37 4.43 11.45
CA GLY A 29 7.29 4.57 10.00
C GLY A 29 6.45 3.53 9.28
N GLY A 30 6.09 2.39 9.89
CA GLY A 30 5.32 1.33 9.23
C GLY A 30 3.83 1.66 9.03
N VAL A 31 3.18 2.15 10.09
CA VAL A 31 1.74 2.50 10.10
C VAL A 31 1.54 3.87 9.46
N GLY A 32 2.33 4.87 9.87
CA GLY A 32 2.27 6.21 9.31
C GLY A 32 2.48 6.23 7.79
N ARG A 33 3.41 5.43 7.28
CA ARG A 33 3.67 5.34 5.83
C ARG A 33 2.50 4.77 5.04
N ARG A 34 1.82 3.73 5.55
CA ARG A 34 0.64 3.16 4.86
C ARG A 34 -0.53 4.13 4.87
N ALA A 35 -0.79 4.76 6.02
CA ALA A 35 -1.84 5.77 6.16
C ALA A 35 -1.63 6.92 5.17
N SER A 36 -0.42 7.48 5.09
CA SER A 36 -0.13 8.59 4.16
C SER A 36 -0.27 8.18 2.68
N LEU A 37 0.17 6.97 2.31
CA LEU A 37 0.00 6.47 0.94
C LEU A 37 -1.47 6.25 0.58
N ALA A 38 -2.27 5.74 1.52
CA ALA A 38 -3.69 5.55 1.32
C ALA A 38 -4.46 6.88 1.27
N LYS A 39 -4.09 7.87 2.09
CA LYS A 39 -4.63 9.25 1.98
C LYS A 39 -4.33 9.86 0.61
N ALA A 40 -3.11 9.68 0.11
CA ALA A 40 -2.74 10.14 -1.23
C ALA A 40 -3.61 9.48 -2.32
N ILE A 41 -3.90 8.18 -2.19
CA ILE A 41 -4.82 7.49 -3.12
C ILE A 41 -6.24 8.05 -3.02
N LEU A 42 -6.75 8.22 -1.80
CA LEU A 42 -8.12 8.68 -1.55
C LEU A 42 -8.38 10.08 -2.14
N ASN A 43 -7.35 10.93 -2.13
CA ASN A 43 -7.44 12.32 -2.59
C ASN A 43 -6.99 12.50 -4.06
N ASN A 44 -6.69 11.41 -4.79
CA ASN A 44 -6.19 11.50 -6.15
C ASN A 44 -7.32 11.33 -7.18
N PRO A 45 -7.66 12.35 -7.98
CA PRO A 45 -8.76 12.27 -8.95
C PRO A 45 -8.50 11.27 -10.09
N ARG A 46 -7.27 10.79 -10.27
CA ARG A 46 -6.96 9.74 -11.24
C ARG A 46 -7.23 8.33 -10.72
N ILE A 47 -7.49 8.16 -9.42
CA ILE A 47 -7.75 6.85 -8.83
C ILE A 47 -9.19 6.81 -8.32
N SER A 48 -10.06 6.14 -9.06
CA SER A 48 -11.43 5.88 -8.61
C SER A 48 -11.48 4.60 -7.77
N LEU A 49 -12.19 4.63 -6.65
CA LEU A 49 -12.37 3.49 -5.76
C LEU A 49 -13.84 3.09 -5.75
N MET A 50 -14.15 1.85 -6.12
CA MET A 50 -15.54 1.39 -6.06
C MET A 50 -16.04 1.31 -4.62
N SER A 51 -17.25 1.84 -4.40
CA SER A 51 -17.98 1.79 -3.13
C SER A 51 -18.88 0.55 -3.01
N TYR A 52 -18.82 -0.36 -3.97
CA TYR A 52 -19.59 -1.61 -4.03
C TYR A 52 -18.76 -2.74 -4.65
N HIS A 53 -19.11 -3.99 -4.33
CA HIS A 53 -18.50 -5.16 -4.96
C HIS A 53 -19.12 -5.44 -6.33
N VAL A 54 -18.31 -5.90 -7.28
CA VAL A 54 -18.80 -6.34 -8.61
C VAL A 54 -19.85 -7.46 -8.49
N SER A 55 -19.75 -8.28 -7.44
CA SER A 55 -20.71 -9.36 -7.13
C SER A 55 -22.09 -8.89 -6.64
N GLY A 56 -22.27 -7.59 -6.36
CA GLY A 56 -23.50 -7.04 -5.77
C GLY A 56 -23.66 -7.30 -4.26
N ARG A 57 -22.77 -8.10 -3.65
CA ARG A 57 -22.73 -8.28 -2.18
C ARG A 57 -22.42 -6.95 -1.49
N ARG A 58 -23.02 -6.76 -0.32
CA ARG A 58 -22.87 -5.56 0.50
C ARG A 58 -22.18 -5.91 1.81
N ASP A 59 -21.00 -5.37 2.03
CA ASP A 59 -20.27 -5.41 3.29
C ASP A 59 -19.34 -4.18 3.39
N SER A 60 -18.55 -4.10 4.46
CA SER A 60 -17.58 -3.02 4.69
C SER A 60 -16.16 -3.33 4.17
N ALA A 61 -16.02 -4.13 3.10
CA ALA A 61 -14.76 -4.58 2.53
C ALA A 61 -14.53 -4.15 1.07
N THR A 62 -15.33 -3.23 0.54
CA THR A 62 -15.15 -2.63 -0.80
C THR A 62 -13.80 -1.93 -0.95
N ALA A 63 -13.39 -1.64 -2.20
CA ALA A 63 -12.16 -0.91 -2.48
C ALA A 63 -12.07 0.43 -1.74
N LEU A 64 -13.16 1.20 -1.73
CA LEU A 64 -13.26 2.46 -0.99
C LEU A 64 -13.08 2.25 0.51
N HIS A 65 -13.81 1.31 1.13
CA HIS A 65 -13.67 1.02 2.55
C HIS A 65 -12.24 0.59 2.89
N ASN A 66 -11.62 -0.28 2.09
CA ASN A 66 -10.26 -0.76 2.31
C ASN A 66 -9.22 0.37 2.36
N ILE A 67 -9.29 1.33 1.41
CA ILE A 67 -8.39 2.48 1.40
C ILE A 67 -8.71 3.44 2.56
N GLN A 68 -9.99 3.72 2.85
CA GLN A 68 -10.38 4.58 3.98
C GLN A 68 -9.90 4.04 5.32
N HIS A 69 -10.04 2.73 5.56
CA HIS A 69 -9.55 2.09 6.78
C HIS A 69 -8.03 2.22 6.89
N THR A 70 -7.32 1.97 5.78
CA THR A 70 -5.86 2.11 5.73
C THR A 70 -5.41 3.55 5.94
N ALA A 71 -6.13 4.53 5.36
CA ALA A 71 -5.86 5.96 5.50
C ALA A 71 -6.04 6.46 6.95
N ARG A 72 -6.93 5.83 7.72
CA ARG A 72 -7.08 6.05 9.17
C ARG A 72 -6.04 5.31 10.02
N GLY A 73 -5.08 4.62 9.41
CA GLY A 73 -4.05 3.83 10.09
C GLY A 73 -4.49 2.41 10.47
N GLY A 74 -5.72 2.02 10.15
CA GLY A 74 -6.26 0.69 10.41
C GLY A 74 -5.87 -0.36 9.35
N ALA A 75 -6.33 -1.59 9.56
CA ALA A 75 -6.24 -2.67 8.58
C ALA A 75 -7.48 -2.68 7.66
N ALA A 76 -7.29 -3.15 6.42
CA ALA A 76 -8.38 -3.33 5.46
C ALA A 76 -9.22 -4.55 5.85
N ARG A 77 -10.55 -4.44 5.75
CA ARG A 77 -11.45 -5.59 5.96
C ARG A 77 -11.39 -6.54 4.76
N ARG A 78 -11.43 -7.83 5.05
CA ARG A 78 -11.73 -8.88 4.08
C ARG A 78 -13.22 -9.21 4.15
N SER A 79 -13.82 -9.52 3.01
CA SER A 79 -15.19 -10.01 2.96
C SER A 79 -15.33 -11.35 3.70
N TYR A 80 -16.55 -11.69 4.12
CA TYR A 80 -16.87 -12.95 4.81
C TYR A 80 -18.04 -13.65 4.09
N TYR A 81 -17.81 -14.03 2.84
CA TYR A 81 -18.75 -14.80 2.02
C TYR A 81 -18.01 -15.58 0.94
N GLY A 82 -18.63 -16.65 0.43
CA GLY A 82 -18.00 -17.53 -0.55
C GLY A 82 -16.72 -18.14 0.01
N ARG A 83 -15.58 -17.85 -0.63
CA ARG A 83 -14.25 -18.31 -0.18
C ARG A 83 -13.47 -17.25 0.61
N ALA A 84 -14.09 -16.10 0.89
CA ALA A 84 -13.42 -15.02 1.60
C ALA A 84 -13.28 -15.33 3.09
N PRO A 85 -12.07 -15.20 3.67
CA PRO A 85 -11.78 -15.70 5.01
C PRO A 85 -12.26 -14.79 6.15
N GLY A 86 -12.86 -13.63 5.85
CA GLY A 86 -13.21 -12.62 6.86
C GLY A 86 -11.99 -12.02 7.57
N GLY A 87 -12.22 -11.26 8.63
CA GLY A 87 -11.16 -10.59 9.38
C GLY A 87 -10.53 -9.41 8.64
N GLN A 88 -9.27 -9.09 8.96
CA GLN A 88 -8.58 -7.90 8.47
C GLN A 88 -7.16 -8.22 8.00
N VAL A 89 -6.63 -7.39 7.10
CA VAL A 89 -5.26 -7.49 6.61
C VAL A 89 -4.68 -6.11 6.38
N ARG A 90 -3.37 -5.95 6.64
CA ARG A 90 -2.67 -4.70 6.31
C ARG A 90 -2.35 -4.68 4.82
N LEU A 91 -2.76 -3.62 4.13
CA LEU A 91 -2.35 -3.41 2.74
C LEU A 91 -0.83 -3.18 2.65
N ASP A 92 -0.22 -3.73 1.61
CA ASP A 92 1.23 -3.65 1.41
C ASP A 92 1.66 -2.25 0.95
N ALA A 93 2.67 -1.69 1.61
CA ALA A 93 3.12 -0.35 1.31
C ALA A 93 3.77 -0.24 -0.09
N ARG A 94 4.33 -1.32 -0.65
CA ARG A 94 4.86 -1.37 -2.03
C ARG A 94 3.71 -1.24 -3.04
N MET A 95 2.63 -1.99 -2.81
CA MET A 95 1.41 -1.90 -3.63
C MET A 95 0.82 -0.49 -3.58
N LEU A 96 0.64 0.09 -2.39
CA LEU A 96 0.10 1.45 -2.25
C LEU A 96 1.01 2.52 -2.90
N ARG A 97 2.34 2.36 -2.80
CA ARG A 97 3.29 3.22 -3.54
C ARG A 97 3.13 3.10 -5.04
N ALA A 98 2.96 1.88 -5.55
CA ALA A 98 2.79 1.66 -6.98
C ALA A 98 1.49 2.26 -7.53
N MET A 99 0.38 2.19 -6.78
CA MET A 99 -0.87 2.85 -7.15
C MET A 99 -0.67 4.38 -7.31
N ASN A 100 0.01 5.01 -6.35
CA ASN A 100 0.35 6.44 -6.44
C ASN A 100 1.31 6.74 -7.61
N ALA A 101 2.30 5.88 -7.85
CA ALA A 101 3.24 6.04 -8.95
C ALA A 101 2.54 5.95 -10.32
N LEU A 102 1.61 5.00 -10.50
CA LEU A 102 0.79 4.89 -11.72
C LEU A 102 0.01 6.19 -11.97
N ALA A 103 -0.63 6.76 -10.95
CA ALA A 103 -1.34 8.03 -11.09
C ALA A 103 -0.40 9.20 -11.40
N LYS A 104 0.81 9.21 -10.82
CA LYS A 104 1.85 10.21 -11.12
C LYS A 104 2.37 10.08 -12.57
N ASP A 105 2.45 8.86 -13.09
CA ASP A 105 2.83 8.58 -14.48
C ASP A 105 1.71 8.90 -15.50
N GLY A 106 0.59 9.48 -15.04
CA GLY A 106 -0.51 9.93 -15.89
C GLY A 106 -1.60 8.90 -16.14
N TYR A 107 -1.55 7.71 -15.52
CA TYR A 107 -2.66 6.76 -15.61
C TYR A 107 -3.85 7.22 -14.78
N SER A 108 -5.06 7.12 -15.31
CA SER A 108 -6.27 7.05 -14.51
C SER A 108 -6.83 5.63 -14.49
N PHE A 109 -7.38 5.18 -13.36
CA PHE A 109 -7.88 3.82 -13.24
C PHE A 109 -8.92 3.70 -12.13
N ARG A 110 -9.84 2.74 -12.29
CA ARG A 110 -10.84 2.40 -11.28
C ARG A 110 -10.51 1.07 -10.63
N VAL A 111 -10.32 1.10 -9.31
CA VAL A 111 -10.05 -0.06 -8.48
C VAL A 111 -11.36 -0.68 -8.04
N THR A 112 -11.52 -1.98 -8.30
CA THR A 112 -12.74 -2.72 -7.98
C THR A 112 -12.61 -3.49 -6.67
N GLU A 113 -11.45 -4.08 -6.40
CA GLU A 113 -11.21 -4.89 -5.20
C GLU A 113 -9.76 -4.73 -4.69
N LEU A 114 -9.58 -4.82 -3.37
CA LEU A 114 -8.28 -4.94 -2.70
C LEU A 114 -8.22 -6.17 -1.79
N ALA A 115 -8.65 -6.09 -0.53
CA ALA A 115 -8.74 -7.24 0.37
C ALA A 115 -10.15 -7.85 0.42
N GLY A 116 -11.15 -7.13 -0.12
CA GLY A 116 -12.52 -7.60 -0.26
C GLY A 116 -12.76 -8.59 -1.39
N GLY A 117 -14.00 -9.04 -1.48
CA GLY A 117 -14.47 -9.96 -2.52
C GLY A 117 -14.18 -11.44 -2.24
N SER A 118 -14.81 -12.31 -3.03
CA SER A 118 -14.61 -13.76 -2.99
C SER A 118 -13.70 -14.19 -4.15
N HIS A 119 -12.52 -14.70 -3.80
CA HIS A 119 -11.42 -15.07 -4.68
C HIS A 119 -11.05 -16.55 -4.45
N SER A 120 -10.02 -17.07 -5.13
CA SER A 120 -9.46 -18.38 -4.77
C SER A 120 -8.86 -18.37 -3.36
N SER A 121 -8.84 -19.51 -2.67
CA SER A 121 -8.40 -19.61 -1.27
C SER A 121 -6.96 -19.11 -1.03
N LYS A 122 -6.08 -19.30 -2.03
CA LYS A 122 -4.68 -18.84 -1.98
C LYS A 122 -4.49 -17.43 -2.58
N SER A 123 -5.57 -16.70 -2.86
CA SER A 123 -5.51 -15.39 -3.51
C SER A 123 -4.67 -14.39 -2.73
N ARG A 124 -3.93 -13.56 -3.46
CA ARG A 124 -3.10 -12.49 -2.90
C ARG A 124 -3.91 -11.30 -2.40
N HIS A 125 -5.19 -11.19 -2.78
CA HIS A 125 -6.13 -10.22 -2.18
C HIS A 125 -6.21 -10.40 -0.66
N TYR A 126 -6.30 -11.65 -0.19
CA TYR A 126 -6.39 -11.98 1.24
C TYR A 126 -5.11 -11.75 2.04
N LEU A 127 -4.01 -11.47 1.33
CA LEU A 127 -2.71 -11.08 1.90
C LEU A 127 -2.49 -9.56 1.86
N GLY A 128 -3.43 -8.77 1.31
CA GLY A 128 -3.30 -7.31 1.22
C GLY A 128 -2.24 -6.84 0.22
N VAL A 129 -1.83 -7.70 -0.71
CA VAL A 129 -0.76 -7.41 -1.69
C VAL A 129 -1.29 -7.32 -3.13
N ALA A 130 -2.61 -7.33 -3.34
CA ALA A 130 -3.24 -7.29 -4.66
C ALA A 130 -4.34 -6.23 -4.79
N PHE A 131 -4.55 -5.77 -6.01
CA PHE A 131 -5.73 -5.00 -6.39
C PHE A 131 -6.19 -5.37 -7.81
N ASP A 132 -7.49 -5.18 -8.06
CA ASP A 132 -8.10 -5.36 -9.37
C ASP A 132 -8.55 -4.01 -9.94
N VAL A 133 -8.44 -3.82 -11.27
CA VAL A 133 -8.97 -2.66 -11.98
C VAL A 133 -9.81 -3.04 -13.19
N ASP A 134 -10.93 -2.35 -13.41
CA ASP A 134 -11.84 -2.61 -14.53
C ASP A 134 -11.84 -1.50 -15.60
N SER A 135 -11.19 -0.37 -15.31
CA SER A 135 -10.97 0.70 -16.29
C SER A 135 -9.60 1.34 -16.14
N VAL A 136 -9.03 1.73 -17.28
CA VAL A 136 -7.74 2.43 -17.37
C VAL A 136 -7.86 3.52 -18.43
N ASN A 137 -7.46 4.75 -18.08
CA ASN A 137 -7.50 5.95 -18.92
C ASN A 137 -8.89 6.20 -19.54
N GLY A 138 -9.94 6.09 -18.72
CA GLY A 138 -11.33 6.32 -19.14
C GLY A 138 -11.96 5.16 -19.92
N HIS A 139 -11.22 4.09 -20.19
CA HIS A 139 -11.72 2.97 -20.99
C HIS A 139 -11.82 1.68 -20.18
N ARG A 140 -12.90 0.93 -20.40
CA ARG A 140 -13.11 -0.37 -19.78
C ARG A 140 -12.06 -1.39 -20.25
N VAL A 141 -11.57 -2.20 -19.31
CA VAL A 141 -10.65 -3.31 -19.60
C VAL A 141 -11.39 -4.41 -20.37
N ARG A 142 -10.86 -4.74 -21.55
CA ARG A 142 -11.31 -5.83 -22.44
C ARG A 142 -10.20 -6.18 -23.45
N HIS A 143 -10.35 -7.30 -24.15
CA HIS A 143 -9.32 -7.83 -25.07
C HIS A 143 -8.83 -6.82 -26.12
N GLY A 144 -9.74 -6.09 -26.78
CA GLY A 144 -9.41 -5.10 -27.81
C GLY A 144 -8.86 -3.77 -27.31
N HIS A 145 -8.62 -3.59 -26.00
CA HIS A 145 -8.24 -2.29 -25.45
C HIS A 145 -6.72 -2.03 -25.48
N PRO A 146 -6.18 -1.00 -26.16
CA PRO A 146 -4.74 -0.86 -26.36
C PRO A 146 -3.94 -0.47 -25.09
N SER A 147 -4.57 0.11 -24.06
CA SER A 147 -3.82 0.64 -22.91
C SER A 147 -3.60 -0.35 -21.76
N HIS A 148 -4.38 -1.44 -21.67
CA HIS A 148 -4.26 -2.41 -20.56
C HIS A 148 -2.88 -3.07 -20.53
N ARG A 149 -2.30 -3.41 -21.69
CA ARG A 149 -0.95 -3.98 -21.78
C ARG A 149 0.13 -3.02 -21.28
N ARG A 150 0.01 -1.71 -21.56
CA ARG A 150 0.96 -0.69 -21.05
C ARG A 150 0.86 -0.56 -19.53
N PHE A 151 -0.36 -0.49 -19.00
CA PHE A 151 -0.62 -0.47 -17.56
C PHE A 151 -0.04 -1.70 -16.86
N MET A 152 -0.31 -2.91 -17.38
CA MET A 152 0.24 -4.17 -16.87
C MET A 152 1.77 -4.18 -16.88
N ARG A 153 2.41 -3.76 -17.99
CA ARG A 153 3.87 -3.65 -18.06
C ARG A 153 4.42 -2.67 -17.03
N ARG A 154 3.75 -1.55 -16.80
CA ARG A 154 4.18 -0.59 -15.77
C ARG A 154 4.05 -1.17 -14.37
N CYS A 155 2.96 -1.89 -14.08
CA CYS A 155 2.82 -2.60 -12.81
C CYS A 155 3.97 -3.59 -12.56
N LYS A 156 4.37 -4.37 -13.58
CA LYS A 156 5.54 -5.26 -13.49
C LYS A 156 6.83 -4.49 -13.15
N ARG A 157 7.08 -3.35 -13.82
CA ARG A 157 8.23 -2.47 -13.51
C ARG A 157 8.19 -1.87 -12.10
N LEU A 158 7.00 -1.78 -11.49
CA LEU A 158 6.81 -1.32 -10.11
C LEU A 158 6.87 -2.48 -9.09
N GLY A 159 7.26 -3.68 -9.53
CA GLY A 159 7.52 -4.84 -8.66
C GLY A 159 6.35 -5.81 -8.50
N ALA A 160 5.27 -5.66 -9.27
CA ALA A 160 4.23 -6.68 -9.31
C ALA A 160 4.76 -7.97 -9.98
N THR A 161 4.50 -9.12 -9.38
CA THR A 161 4.96 -10.43 -9.87
C THR A 161 3.84 -11.31 -10.39
N GLU A 162 2.59 -10.96 -10.10
CA GLU A 162 1.41 -11.57 -10.68
C GLU A 162 0.58 -10.48 -11.33
N VAL A 163 0.52 -10.49 -12.66
CA VAL A 163 -0.19 -9.48 -13.45
C VAL A 163 -0.97 -10.19 -14.54
N LYS A 164 -2.29 -10.24 -14.38
CA LYS A 164 -3.22 -10.95 -15.27
C LYS A 164 -4.25 -9.97 -15.82
N GLY A 165 -4.71 -10.20 -17.04
CA GLY A 165 -5.69 -9.35 -17.71
C GLY A 165 -6.37 -10.06 -18.88
N PRO A 166 -6.98 -9.32 -19.81
CA PRO A 166 -7.66 -9.92 -20.95
C PRO A 166 -6.75 -10.85 -21.76
N GLY A 167 -7.16 -12.12 -21.88
CA GLY A 167 -6.36 -13.21 -22.44
C GLY A 167 -5.98 -14.27 -21.39
N ASP A 168 -5.93 -13.88 -20.11
CA ASP A 168 -5.72 -14.82 -19.00
C ASP A 168 -7.06 -15.40 -18.52
N ARG A 169 -7.06 -16.69 -18.16
CA ARG A 169 -8.24 -17.39 -17.65
C ARG A 169 -8.86 -16.63 -16.47
N GLY A 170 -10.13 -16.25 -16.60
CA GLY A 170 -10.90 -15.55 -15.56
C GLY A 170 -10.68 -14.02 -15.50
N HIS A 171 -9.91 -13.41 -16.40
CA HIS A 171 -9.53 -12.00 -16.34
C HIS A 171 -9.92 -11.21 -17.61
N SER A 172 -11.01 -11.59 -18.29
CA SER A 172 -11.43 -10.94 -19.54
C SER A 172 -11.90 -9.49 -19.38
N SER A 173 -12.32 -9.11 -18.17
CA SER A 173 -13.00 -7.84 -17.86
C SER A 173 -12.27 -6.94 -16.87
N HIS A 174 -11.13 -7.37 -16.32
CA HIS A 174 -10.36 -6.64 -15.32
C HIS A 174 -8.87 -7.01 -15.41
N ILE A 175 -8.02 -6.18 -14.81
CA ILE A 175 -6.60 -6.48 -14.61
C ILE A 175 -6.39 -6.79 -13.14
N HIS A 176 -5.84 -7.96 -12.85
CA HIS A 176 -5.36 -8.33 -11.51
C HIS A 176 -3.88 -8.01 -11.40
N VAL A 177 -3.49 -7.31 -10.33
CA VAL A 177 -2.10 -6.93 -10.07
C VAL A 177 -1.73 -7.26 -8.64
N ALA A 178 -0.68 -8.04 -8.43
CA ALA A 178 -0.21 -8.38 -7.09
C ALA A 178 1.31 -8.39 -6.91
N TRP A 179 1.74 -7.94 -5.73
CA TRP A 179 3.12 -7.94 -5.27
C TRP A 179 3.51 -9.30 -4.65
N PRO A 180 4.82 -9.59 -4.50
CA PRO A 180 5.28 -10.79 -3.82
C PRO A 180 4.66 -10.90 -2.43
N ARG A 181 4.30 -12.13 -2.04
CA ARG A 181 3.92 -12.44 -0.66
C ARG A 181 5.07 -12.00 0.26
N THR A 182 4.79 -11.17 1.26
CA THR A 182 5.79 -10.79 2.28
C THR A 182 6.18 -12.04 3.07
N GLY A 183 7.49 -12.34 3.15
CA GLY A 183 8.03 -13.58 3.74
C GLY A 183 8.89 -14.45 2.81
N GLY A 184 9.42 -13.88 1.72
CA GLY A 184 10.28 -14.59 0.74
C GLY A 184 11.60 -13.87 0.50
N ARG A 185 12.39 -13.70 1.57
CA ARG A 185 13.84 -13.90 1.65
C ARG A 185 14.12 -14.31 3.09
#